data_AF-A0A1G2TY03-F1
#
_entry.id   AF-A0A1G2TY03-F1
#
_cell.length_a   1.000
_cell.length_b   1.000
_cell.length_c   1.000
_cell.angle_alpha   90.00
_cell.angle_beta   90.00
_cell.angle_gamma   90.00
#
_symmetry.space_group_name_H-M   'P 1'
#
loop_
_entity.id
_entity.type
_entity.pdbx_description
1 polymer ?
#
loop_
_entity_poly.entity_id
_entity_poly.type
_entity_poly.pdbx_seq_one_letter_code
_entity_poly.pdbx_strand_id
1 'polypeptide(L)' 'MGEETFWTLLGDLAHWEFELFLIFLFDVLIGLLIWPYIKKWFKHHKEDDNKLKELEMRVGELEERLKK' A
#
# COMPACT_ATOMS: atom_id res chain seq x y z
N MET A 1 -31.83 15.64 -30.43
CA MET A 1 -31.15 14.84 -29.39
C MET A 1 -31.12 15.72 -28.15
N GLY A 2 -31.85 15.34 -27.10
CA GLY A 2 -31.88 16.14 -25.88
C GLY A 2 -30.52 16.08 -25.21
N GLU A 3 -29.98 17.22 -24.79
CA GLU A 3 -28.76 17.25 -23.98
C GLU A 3 -29.05 16.53 -22.66
N GLU A 4 -28.23 15.53 -22.34
CA GLU A 4 -28.26 14.95 -21.00
C GLU A 4 -27.74 16.01 -20.04
N THR A 5 -28.61 16.42 -19.11
CA THR A 5 -28.25 17.42 -18.11
C THR A 5 -27.64 16.74 -16.89
N PHE A 6 -26.82 17.47 -16.14
CA PHE A 6 -26.25 17.00 -14.88
C PHE A 6 -27.28 16.32 -13.96
N TRP A 7 -28.50 16.87 -13.90
CA TRP A 7 -29.58 16.33 -13.08
C TRP A 7 -30.14 15.01 -13.59
N THR A 8 -30.10 14.77 -14.91
CA THR A 8 -30.51 13.51 -15.53
C THR A 8 -29.52 12.41 -15.17
N LEU A 9 -28.22 12.70 -15.29
CA LEU A 9 -27.15 11.77 -14.94
C LEU A 9 -27.09 11.49 -13.44
N LEU A 10 -27.34 12.50 -12.60
CA LEU A 10 -27.31 12.36 -11.14
C LEU A 10 -28.38 11.37 -10.62
N GLY A 11 -29.54 11.30 -11.28
CA GLY A 11 -30.62 10.38 -10.94
C GLY A 11 -30.57 9.04 -11.65
N ASP A 12 -29.65 8.87 -12.62
CA ASP A 12 -29.55 7.64 -13.40
C ASP A 12 -28.70 6.59 -12.67
N LEU A 13 -29.35 5.49 -12.29
CA LEU A 13 -28.70 4.38 -11.61
C LEU A 13 -27.63 3.72 -12.50
N ALA A 14 -27.89 3.60 -13.81
CA ALA A 14 -26.96 2.95 -14.72
C ALA A 14 -25.65 3.75 -14.85
N HIS A 15 -25.76 5.08 -14.85
CA HIS A 15 -24.60 5.97 -14.82
C HIS A 15 -23.74 5.76 -13.57
N TRP A 16 -24.35 5.75 -12.38
CA TRP A 16 -23.63 5.51 -11.12
C TRP A 16 -22.95 4.14 -11.05
N GLU A 17 -23.64 3.08 -11.51
CA GLU A 17 -23.05 1.73 -11.55
C GLU A 17 -21.80 1.68 -12.45
N PHE A 18 -21.85 2.36 -13.59
CA PHE A 18 -20.72 2.47 -14.50
C PHE A 18 -19.56 3.29 -13.90
N GLU A 19 -19.85 4.41 -13.25
CA GLU A 19 -18.82 5.23 -12.60
C GLU A 19 -18.12 4.45 -11.48
N LEU A 20 -18.88 3.76 -10.63
CA LEU A 20 -18.31 2.91 -9.57
C LEU A 20 -17.48 1.76 -10.13
N PHE A 21 -17.92 1.14 -11.23
CA PHE A 21 -17.14 0.12 -11.93
C PHE A 21 -15.80 0.69 -12.42
N LEU A 22 -15.80 1.88 -13.03
CA LEU A 22 -14.58 2.52 -13.50
C LEU A 22 -13.66 2.88 -12.35
N ILE A 23 -14.17 3.45 -11.26
CA ILE A 23 -13.38 3.75 -10.06
C ILE A 23 -12.69 2.48 -9.56
N PHE A 24 -13.44 1.39 -9.39
CA PHE A 24 -12.89 0.13 -8.93
C PHE A 24 -11.84 -0.44 -9.90
N LEU A 25 -12.11 -0.38 -11.21
CA LEU A 25 -11.17 -0.83 -12.23
C LEU A 25 -9.85 -0.05 -12.16
N PHE A 26 -9.92 1.28 -12.07
CA PHE A 26 -8.72 2.12 -11.98
C PHE A 26 -8.00 1.95 -10.65
N ASP A 27 -8.70 1.82 -9.53
CA ASP A 27 -8.09 1.55 -8.22
C ASP A 27 -7.33 0.22 -8.19
N VAL A 28 -7.89 -0.82 -8.80
CA VAL A 28 -7.21 -2.11 -8.94
C VAL A 28 -5.98 -1.98 -9.85
N LEU A 29 -6.10 -1.30 -10.98
CA LEU A 29 -4.98 -1.12 -11.91
C LEU A 29 -3.84 -0.31 -11.27
N ILE A 30 -4.16 0.80 -10.61
CA ILE A 30 -3.21 1.64 -9.89
C ILE A 30 -2.61 0.85 -8.73
N GLY A 31 -3.43 0.12 -7.98
CA GLY A 31 -2.99 -0.74 -6.88
C GLY A 31 -1.98 -1.79 -7.34
N LEU A 32 -2.23 -2.46 -8.47
CA LEU A 32 -1.31 -3.43 -9.08
C LEU A 32 0.00 -2.77 -9.55
N LEU A 33 -0.07 -1.56 -10.10
CA LEU A 33 1.11 -0.81 -10.53
C LEU A 33 2.01 -0.41 -9.33
N ILE A 34 1.40 -0.06 -8.21
CA ILE A 34 2.10 0.38 -6.99
C ILE A 34 2.52 -0.82 -6.11
N TRP A 35 1.85 -1.96 -6.21
CA TRP A 35 2.11 -3.19 -5.45
C TRP A 35 3.58 -3.62 -5.37
N PRO A 36 4.38 -3.65 -6.45
CA PRO A 36 5.79 -4.03 -6.34
C PRO A 36 6.62 -3.10 -5.45
N TYR A 37 6.30 -1.80 -5.43
CA TYR A 37 6.98 -0.82 -4.58
C TYR A 37 6.64 -1.03 -3.11
N ILE A 38 5.35 -1.23 -2.81
CA ILE A 38 4.89 -1.55 -1.46
C ILE A 38 5.54 -2.85 -0.97
N LYS A 39 5.54 -3.90 -1.81
CA LYS A 39 6.17 -5.18 -1.49
C LYS A 39 7.67 -5.04 -1.20
N LYS A 40 8.38 -4.21 -1.98
CA LYS A 40 9.81 -3.93 -1.77
C LYS A 40 10.04 -3.20 -0.44
N TRP A 41 9.19 -2.23 -0.12
CA TRP A 41 9.27 -1.48 1.14
C TRP A 41 9.05 -2.37 2.36
N PHE A 42 8.03 -3.23 2.35
CA PHE A 42 7.83 -4.22 3.42
C PHE A 42 9.00 -5.20 3.57
N LYS A 43 9.61 -5.63 2.46
CA LYS A 43 10.80 -6.50 2.50
C LYS A 43 11.97 -5.80 3.18
N HIS A 44 12.22 -4.53 2.85
CA HIS A 44 13.32 -3.75 3.43
C HIS A 44 13.18 -3.63 4.95
N HIS A 45 11.98 -3.28 5.44
CA HIS A 45 11.75 -3.17 6.88
C HIS A 45 11.98 -4.48 7.64
N LYS A 46 11.62 -5.63 7.05
CA LYS A 46 11.90 -6.93 7.66
C LYS A 46 13.40 -7.24 7.74
N GLU A 47 14.19 -6.80 6.77
CA GLU A 47 15.66 -6.95 6.80
C GLU A 47 16.30 -6.01 7.84
N ASP A 48 15.78 -4.80 7.98
CA ASP A 48 16.25 -3.83 9.00
C ASP A 48 15.98 -4.34 10.42
N ASP A 49 14.79 -4.88 10.70
CA ASP A 49 14.44 -5.44 12.01
C ASP A 49 15.38 -6.59 12.42
N ASN A 50 15.76 -7.44 11.46
CA ASN A 50 16.67 -8.55 11.73
C ASN A 50 18.10 -8.07 12.03
N LYS A 51 18.59 -7.07 11.29
CA LYS A 51 19.91 -6.46 11.55
C LYS A 51 19.94 -5.76 12.90
N LEU A 52 18.85 -5.12 13.30
CA LEU A 52 18.72 -4.47 14.60
C LEU A 52 18.85 -5.51 15.73
N LYS A 53 18.14 -6.64 15.65
CA LYS A 53 18.25 -7.72 16.63
C LYS A 53 19.64 -8.34 16.71
N GLU A 54 20.30 -8.50 15.57
CA GLU A 54 21.69 -8.99 15.53
C GLU A 54 22.65 -8.02 16.21
N LEU A 55 22.49 -6.71 15.97
CA LEU A 55 23.26 -5.66 16.63
C LEU A 55 23.03 -5.66 18.15
N GLU A 56 21.78 -5.77 18.59
CA GLU A 56 21.43 -5.86 20.02
C GLU A 56 22.11 -7.05 20.71
N MET A 57 22.10 -8.24 20.08
CA MET A 57 22.81 -9.41 20.62
C MET A 57 24.32 -9.17 20.71
N ARG A 58 24.93 -8.63 19.65
CA ARG A 58 26.39 -8.37 19.62
C ARG A 58 26.79 -7.34 20.68
N VAL A 59 25.99 -6.29 20.88
CA VAL A 59 26.22 -5.31 21.95
C VAL A 59 26.13 -5.99 23.32
N GLY A 60 25.10 -6.81 23.55
CA GLY A 60 24.96 -7.56 24.81
C GLY A 60 26.15 -8.49 25.10
N GLU A 61 26.63 -9.22 24.08
CA GLU A 61 27.83 -10.08 24.23
C GLU A 61 29.09 -9.27 24.56
N LEU A 62 29.25 -8.09 23.96
CA LEU A 62 30.39 -7.21 24.23
C LEU A 62 30.33 -6.62 25.64
N GLU A 63 29.15 -6.21 26.10
CA GLU A 63 28.94 -5.72 27.47
C GLU A 63 29.26 -6.79 28.52
N GLU A 64 28.82 -8.03 28.31
CA GLU A 64 29.15 -9.17 29.19
C GLU A 64 30.64 -9.48 29.21
N ARG A 65 31.32 -9.37 28.05
CA ARG A 65 32.79 -9.53 27.97
C ARG A 65 33.56 -8.42 28.69
N LEU A 66 33.04 -7.19 28.68
CA LEU A 66 33.65 -6.03 29.35
C LEU A 66 33.45 -6.04 30.87
N LYS A 67 32.39 -6.69 31.35
CA LYS A 67 32.12 -6.86 32.80
C LYS A 67 32.92 -7.99 33.45
N LYS A 68 33.54 -8.86 32.65
CA LYS A 68 34.36 -9.99 33.10
C LYS A 68 35.83 -9.61 33.22
#